data_AF-A0A3D1HW07-F1
#
_entry.id   AF-A0A3D1HW07-F1
#
_cell.length_a   1.000
_cell.length_b   1.000
_cell.length_c   1.000
_cell.angle_alpha   90.00
_cell.angle_beta   90.00
_cell.angle_gamma   90.00
#
_symmetry.space_group_name_H-M   'P 1'
#
loop_
_entity.id
_entity.type
_entity.pdbx_description
1 polymer ?
#
loop_
_entity_poly.entity_id
_entity_poly.type
_entity_poly.pdbx_seq_one_letter_code
_entity_poly.pdbx_strand_id
1 'polypeptide(L)'
;MHIKIQKDVRNKFKSLQAEQTPGAMIEYLSSVLQTENADTFFTGFCYWNISDSFAMLRNSDGLYKNHSEFAKFLSEKPSKYLLWLACDATQRFTLELGGFGDFWWNCYKTAISENTAIKAVEPITFECHNAALSVTQSLKTPTEYLQLAKNNFKTFLESSETSDNYIFYKTVYAALCLKAFGQEEFDVFELGTQLLPWLHLDSTPNNLLIGEWERLNGQRSKHNMATVAINRIVNAFIDRNQTKSAKELYNRAVNYGMSNNSYIEKRILI
;
A
#
# COMPACT_ATOMS: atom_id res chain seq x y z
N MET A 1 5.97 25.45 11.23
CA MET A 1 6.36 24.67 12.42
C MET A 1 5.40 23.49 12.48
N HIS A 2 5.82 22.30 12.04
CA HIS A 2 4.98 21.10 12.03
C HIS A 2 4.81 20.61 13.47
N ILE A 3 3.57 20.41 13.91
CA ILE A 3 3.33 19.76 15.17
C ILE A 3 3.62 18.29 14.92
N LYS A 4 4.85 17.86 15.25
CA LYS A 4 5.18 16.43 15.31
C LYS A 4 4.13 15.77 16.20
N ILE A 5 3.54 14.66 15.72
CA ILE A 5 2.65 13.80 16.51
C ILE A 5 3.22 13.69 17.92
N GLN A 6 2.45 14.15 18.91
CA GLN A 6 2.92 14.31 20.28
C GLN A 6 3.49 12.99 20.80
N LYS A 7 4.55 13.06 21.62
CA LYS A 7 5.27 11.86 22.10
C LYS A 7 4.33 10.87 22.80
N ASP A 8 3.38 11.37 23.57
CA ASP A 8 2.43 10.54 24.32
C ASP A 8 1.47 9.82 23.38
N VAL A 9 1.00 10.50 22.33
CA VAL A 9 0.17 9.88 21.28
C VAL A 9 0.94 8.79 20.54
N ARG A 10 2.21 9.06 20.18
CA ARG A 10 3.07 8.04 19.55
C ARG A 10 3.25 6.81 20.43
N ASN A 11 3.50 7.01 21.73
CA ASN A 11 3.72 5.91 22.66
C ASN A 11 2.45 5.07 22.85
N LYS A 12 1.29 5.74 23.04
CA LYS A 12 0.03 5.04 23.20
C LYS A 12 -0.37 4.29 21.93
N PHE A 13 -0.19 4.90 20.76
CA PHE A 13 -0.40 4.25 19.47
C PHE A 13 0.45 2.98 19.34
N LYS A 14 1.76 3.05 19.65
CA LYS A 14 2.64 1.87 19.59
C LYS A 14 2.21 0.75 20.55
N SER A 15 1.72 1.09 21.75
CA SER A 15 1.17 0.12 22.71
C SER A 15 -0.04 -0.60 22.12
N LEU A 16 -1.03 0.15 21.65
CA LEU A 16 -2.27 -0.40 21.07
C LEU A 16 -2.00 -1.22 19.81
N GLN A 17 -1.02 -0.82 18.99
CA GLN A 17 -0.58 -1.59 17.83
C GLN A 17 0.06 -2.93 18.23
N ALA A 18 0.90 -2.94 19.28
CA ALA A 18 1.52 -4.17 19.78
C ALA A 18 0.51 -5.13 20.41
N GLU A 19 -0.53 -4.59 21.05
CA GLU A 19 -1.64 -5.35 21.64
C GLU A 19 -2.63 -5.91 20.59
N GLN A 20 -2.53 -5.47 19.32
CA GLN A 20 -3.41 -5.85 18.22
C GLN A 20 -4.90 -5.63 18.56
N THR A 21 -5.23 -4.45 19.09
CA THR A 21 -6.59 -4.06 19.46
C THR A 21 -7.13 -2.93 18.55
N PRO A 22 -7.57 -3.22 17.31
CA PRO A 22 -8.08 -2.18 16.39
C PRO A 22 -9.24 -1.37 16.95
N GLY A 23 -10.14 -1.98 17.75
CA GLY A 23 -11.25 -1.27 18.38
C GLY A 23 -10.79 -0.16 19.34
N ALA A 24 -9.86 -0.48 20.23
CA ALA A 24 -9.27 0.50 21.15
C ALA A 24 -8.46 1.59 20.41
N MET A 25 -7.86 1.26 19.27
CA MET A 25 -7.20 2.23 18.40
C MET A 25 -8.19 3.25 17.83
N ILE A 26 -9.35 2.78 17.35
CA ILE A 26 -10.42 3.63 16.84
C ILE A 26 -10.91 4.59 17.92
N GLU A 27 -11.25 4.08 19.11
CA GLU A 27 -11.74 4.89 20.22
C GLU A 27 -10.72 5.97 20.63
N TYR A 28 -9.45 5.56 20.78
CA TYR A 28 -8.38 6.46 21.17
C TYR A 28 -8.16 7.58 20.14
N LEU A 29 -7.94 7.24 18.87
CA LEU A 29 -7.68 8.24 17.83
C LEU A 29 -8.89 9.13 17.56
N SER A 30 -10.11 8.61 17.71
CA SER A 30 -11.34 9.41 17.59
C SER A 30 -11.46 10.44 18.71
N SER A 31 -11.11 10.06 19.96
CA SER A 31 -11.10 11.00 21.08
C SER A 31 -10.08 12.13 20.86
N VAL A 32 -8.88 11.78 20.38
CA VAL A 32 -7.80 12.73 20.10
C VAL A 32 -8.22 13.74 19.03
N LEU A 33 -8.90 13.30 17.97
CA LEU A 33 -9.44 14.18 16.92
C LEU A 33 -10.48 15.20 17.44
N GLN A 34 -11.21 14.87 18.50
CA GLN A 34 -12.24 15.76 19.07
C GLN A 34 -11.65 16.81 20.02
N THR A 35 -10.52 16.52 20.66
CA THR A 35 -9.98 17.34 21.76
C THR A 35 -8.82 18.24 21.35
N GLU A 36 -8.15 17.97 20.23
CA GLU A 36 -6.93 18.68 19.82
C GLU A 36 -7.14 19.54 18.57
N ASN A 37 -6.61 20.77 18.58
CA ASN A 37 -6.46 21.56 17.37
C ASN A 37 -5.25 21.02 16.58
N ALA A 38 -5.50 19.98 15.81
CA ALA A 38 -4.52 19.18 15.10
C ALA A 38 -4.07 19.84 13.78
N ASP A 39 -2.78 19.73 13.45
CA ASP A 39 -2.33 20.09 12.11
C ASP A 39 -2.78 19.08 11.06
N THR A 40 -2.58 19.39 9.78
CA THR A 40 -3.03 18.54 8.68
C THR A 40 -2.44 17.13 8.74
N PHE A 41 -1.19 17.01 9.18
CA PHE A 41 -0.49 15.74 9.18
C PHE A 41 -0.96 14.83 10.30
N PHE A 42 -1.14 15.39 11.49
CA PHE A 42 -1.67 14.64 12.61
C PHE A 42 -3.12 14.20 12.36
N THR A 43 -3.95 15.10 11.84
CA THR A 43 -5.34 14.79 11.49
C THR A 43 -5.42 13.69 10.43
N GLY A 44 -4.62 13.80 9.36
CA GLY A 44 -4.54 12.78 8.32
C GLY A 44 -4.03 11.44 8.83
N PHE A 45 -3.02 11.44 9.70
CA PHE A 45 -2.53 10.23 10.39
C PHE A 45 -3.65 9.54 11.19
N CYS A 46 -4.43 10.29 11.97
CA CYS A 46 -5.53 9.74 12.75
C CYS A 46 -6.60 9.13 11.85
N TYR A 47 -7.10 9.87 10.86
CA TYR A 47 -8.13 9.35 9.94
C TYR A 47 -7.67 8.11 9.18
N TRP A 48 -6.41 8.10 8.71
CA TRP A 48 -5.87 6.96 7.99
C TRP A 48 -5.79 5.72 8.90
N ASN A 49 -5.30 5.86 10.14
CA ASN A 49 -5.19 4.72 11.06
C ASN A 49 -6.53 4.25 11.63
N ILE A 50 -7.52 5.14 11.78
CA ILE A 50 -8.90 4.74 12.09
C ILE A 50 -9.46 3.92 10.92
N SER A 51 -9.21 4.34 9.68
CA SER A 51 -9.61 3.59 8.48
C SER A 51 -8.96 2.21 8.42
N ASP A 52 -7.64 2.15 8.65
CA ASP A 52 -6.90 0.89 8.69
C ASP A 52 -7.45 -0.05 9.77
N SER A 53 -7.76 0.49 10.95
CA SER A 53 -8.35 -0.28 12.05
C SER A 53 -9.74 -0.83 11.70
N PHE A 54 -10.61 -0.05 11.06
CA PHE A 54 -11.89 -0.57 10.57
C PHE A 54 -11.71 -1.62 9.48
N ALA A 55 -10.73 -1.45 8.59
CA ALA A 55 -10.40 -2.42 7.55
C ALA A 55 -9.93 -3.76 8.15
N MET A 56 -9.09 -3.72 9.19
CA MET A 56 -8.67 -4.90 9.96
C MET A 56 -9.85 -5.62 10.62
N LEU A 57 -10.85 -4.87 11.12
CA LEU A 57 -12.08 -5.42 11.69
C LEU A 57 -13.12 -5.87 10.65
N ARG A 58 -12.84 -5.68 9.36
CA ARG A 58 -13.80 -5.91 8.25
C ARG A 58 -15.12 -5.14 8.43
N ASN A 59 -15.07 -3.98 9.09
CA ASN A 59 -16.22 -3.12 9.30
C ASN A 59 -16.31 -2.08 8.18
N SER A 60 -17.04 -2.42 7.12
CA SER A 60 -17.19 -1.56 5.93
C SER A 60 -17.97 -0.28 6.21
N ASP A 61 -19.02 -0.32 7.03
CA ASP A 61 -19.84 0.86 7.34
C ASP A 61 -19.05 1.89 8.15
N GLY A 62 -18.33 1.43 9.18
CA GLY A 62 -17.44 2.26 9.98
C GLY A 62 -16.31 2.85 9.15
N LEU A 63 -15.70 2.03 8.29
CA LEU A 63 -14.69 2.47 7.35
C LEU A 63 -15.23 3.55 6.41
N TYR A 64 -16.37 3.33 5.75
CA TYR A 64 -16.98 4.26 4.82
C TYR A 64 -17.31 5.60 5.48
N LYS A 65 -17.90 5.56 6.68
CA LYS A 65 -18.20 6.78 7.45
C LYS A 65 -16.93 7.57 7.75
N ASN A 66 -15.88 6.91 8.24
CA ASN A 66 -14.61 7.57 8.54
C ASN A 66 -13.92 8.10 7.27
N HIS A 67 -13.92 7.33 6.18
CA HIS A 67 -13.35 7.74 4.90
C HIS A 67 -14.09 8.93 4.30
N SER A 68 -15.41 9.02 4.48
CA SER A 68 -16.20 10.17 4.01
C SER A 68 -15.79 11.45 4.74
N GLU A 69 -15.63 11.40 6.07
CA GLU A 69 -15.13 12.55 6.85
C GLU A 69 -13.68 12.88 6.50
N PHE A 70 -12.85 11.86 6.26
CA PHE A 70 -11.47 12.07 5.83
C PHE A 70 -11.39 12.77 4.47
N ALA A 71 -12.21 12.35 3.51
CA ALA A 71 -12.31 12.98 2.20
C ALA A 71 -12.78 14.43 2.29
N LYS A 72 -13.79 14.69 3.12
CA LYS A 72 -14.25 16.06 3.41
C LYS A 72 -13.14 16.92 4.00
N PHE A 73 -12.42 16.41 5.00
CA PHE A 73 -11.28 17.10 5.60
C PHE A 73 -10.19 17.46 4.58
N LEU A 74 -9.89 16.54 3.67
CA LEU A 74 -8.85 16.72 2.64
C LEU A 74 -9.27 17.62 1.48
N SER A 75 -10.58 17.78 1.23
CA SER A 75 -11.10 18.58 0.11
C SER A 75 -10.67 20.06 0.13
N GLU A 76 -10.31 20.58 1.31
CA GLU A 76 -9.84 21.95 1.50
C GLU A 76 -8.30 22.06 1.57
N LYS A 77 -7.59 20.95 1.33
CA LYS A 77 -6.12 20.85 1.46
C LYS A 77 -5.48 20.73 0.06
N PRO A 78 -4.16 20.95 -0.06
CA PRO A 78 -3.46 20.71 -1.32
C PRO A 78 -3.76 19.30 -1.87
N SER A 79 -4.09 19.23 -3.16
CA SER A 79 -4.56 18.01 -3.85
C SER A 79 -3.68 16.78 -3.65
N LYS A 80 -2.38 16.98 -3.44
CA LYS A 80 -1.42 15.91 -3.13
C LYS A 80 -1.87 15.03 -1.97
N TYR A 81 -2.56 15.58 -0.98
CA TYR A 81 -3.00 14.83 0.19
C TYR A 81 -4.20 13.92 -0.09
N LEU A 82 -4.88 14.05 -1.24
CA LEU A 82 -5.96 13.13 -1.63
C LEU A 82 -5.45 11.69 -1.83
N LEU A 83 -4.15 11.51 -2.14
CA LEU A 83 -3.50 10.21 -2.29
C LEU A 83 -3.59 9.35 -1.01
N TRP A 84 -3.77 9.97 0.16
CA TRP A 84 -3.95 9.26 1.43
C TRP A 84 -5.19 8.38 1.47
N LEU A 85 -6.25 8.74 0.75
CA LEU A 85 -7.52 8.00 0.70
C LEU A 85 -7.43 6.74 -0.17
N ALA A 86 -6.43 6.66 -1.04
CA ALA A 86 -6.37 5.67 -2.11
C ALA A 86 -5.10 4.80 -2.06
N CYS A 87 -4.28 4.89 -1.01
CA CYS A 87 -2.98 4.23 -0.95
C CYS A 87 -2.96 2.87 -0.23
N ASP A 88 -4.11 2.34 0.21
CA ASP A 88 -4.18 1.06 0.93
C ASP A 88 -5.18 0.07 0.31
N ALA A 89 -4.68 -1.12 -0.04
CA ALA A 89 -5.47 -2.17 -0.68
C ALA A 89 -6.48 -2.81 0.27
N THR A 90 -6.18 -2.93 1.56
CA THR A 90 -7.05 -3.56 2.56
C THR A 90 -8.26 -2.67 2.85
N GLN A 91 -8.05 -1.36 2.93
CA GLN A 91 -9.12 -0.37 3.05
C GLN A 91 -10.03 -0.44 1.82
N ARG A 92 -9.46 -0.45 0.61
CA ARG A 92 -10.25 -0.65 -0.62
C ARG A 92 -11.07 -1.93 -0.59
N PHE A 93 -10.43 -3.07 -0.33
CA PHE A 93 -11.11 -4.37 -0.35
C PHE A 93 -12.26 -4.41 0.64
N THR A 94 -12.09 -3.82 1.83
CA THR A 94 -13.14 -3.76 2.83
C THR A 94 -14.32 -2.88 2.38
N LEU A 95 -14.05 -1.75 1.73
CA LEU A 95 -15.10 -0.89 1.14
C LEU A 95 -15.84 -1.61 0.01
N GLU A 96 -15.13 -2.24 -0.93
CA GLU A 96 -15.74 -3.00 -2.03
C GLU A 96 -16.63 -4.14 -1.51
N LEU A 97 -16.16 -4.90 -0.52
CA LEU A 97 -16.95 -5.98 0.10
C LEU A 97 -18.23 -5.47 0.77
N GLY A 98 -18.23 -4.24 1.29
CA GLY A 98 -19.39 -3.59 1.89
C GLY A 98 -20.31 -2.86 0.92
N GLY A 99 -20.05 -2.91 -0.39
CA GLY A 99 -20.84 -2.18 -1.40
C GLY A 99 -20.46 -0.70 -1.57
N PHE A 100 -19.36 -0.25 -0.96
CA PHE A 100 -18.83 1.12 -1.06
C PHE A 100 -17.64 1.23 -2.01
N GLY A 101 -17.49 0.28 -2.94
CA GLY A 101 -16.37 0.23 -3.88
C GLY A 101 -16.23 1.49 -4.73
N ASP A 102 -17.35 1.96 -5.31
CA ASP A 102 -17.38 3.14 -6.18
C ASP A 102 -16.84 4.39 -5.49
N PHE A 103 -17.08 4.53 -4.18
CA PHE A 103 -16.53 5.63 -3.38
C PHE A 103 -14.99 5.60 -3.41
N TRP A 104 -14.39 4.45 -3.12
CA TRP A 104 -12.93 4.33 -3.12
C TRP A 104 -12.35 4.57 -4.52
N TRP A 105 -12.97 4.00 -5.56
CA TRP A 105 -12.54 4.19 -6.95
C TRP A 105 -12.66 5.65 -7.40
N ASN A 106 -13.66 6.39 -6.92
CA ASN A 106 -13.77 7.83 -7.13
C ASN A 106 -12.64 8.59 -6.43
N CYS A 107 -12.32 8.28 -5.17
CA CYS A 107 -11.17 8.86 -4.49
C CYS A 107 -9.87 8.61 -5.25
N TYR A 108 -9.64 7.38 -5.72
CA TYR A 108 -8.47 7.02 -6.53
C TYR A 108 -8.41 7.84 -7.83
N LYS A 109 -9.49 7.89 -8.60
CA LYS A 109 -9.57 8.65 -9.86
C LYS A 109 -9.22 10.12 -9.64
N THR A 110 -9.85 10.76 -8.66
CA THR A 110 -9.62 12.16 -8.33
C THR A 110 -8.17 12.40 -7.89
N ALA A 111 -7.66 11.57 -6.97
CA ALA A 111 -6.31 11.72 -6.45
C ALA A 111 -5.25 11.60 -7.55
N ILE A 112 -5.40 10.68 -8.51
CA ILE A 112 -4.47 10.56 -9.64
C ILE A 112 -4.63 11.71 -10.63
N SER A 113 -5.87 12.10 -10.98
CA SER A 113 -6.09 13.18 -11.96
C SER A 113 -5.57 14.54 -11.49
N GLU A 114 -5.56 14.79 -10.18
CA GLU A 114 -5.09 16.06 -9.62
C GLU A 114 -3.58 16.07 -9.32
N ASN A 115 -2.87 14.95 -9.53
CA ASN A 115 -1.45 14.80 -9.15
C ASN A 115 -0.59 14.14 -10.25
N THR A 116 -0.84 14.47 -11.53
CA THR A 116 -0.23 13.83 -12.70
C THR A 116 1.27 14.08 -12.91
N ALA A 117 1.89 15.06 -12.23
CA ALA A 117 3.26 15.50 -12.53
C ALA A 117 4.14 15.78 -11.30
N ILE A 118 3.72 15.36 -10.10
CA ILE A 118 4.40 15.76 -8.86
C ILE A 118 5.41 14.70 -8.43
N LYS A 119 6.68 14.87 -8.83
CA LYS A 119 7.80 14.01 -8.37
C LYS A 119 7.88 13.91 -6.84
N ALA A 120 7.48 14.97 -6.13
CA ALA A 120 7.50 15.01 -4.66
C ALA A 120 6.53 14.01 -4.00
N VAL A 121 5.57 13.44 -4.74
CA VAL A 121 4.62 12.44 -4.22
C VAL A 121 4.72 11.08 -4.90
N GLU A 122 5.82 10.84 -5.64
CA GLU A 122 6.04 9.60 -6.37
C GLU A 122 5.81 8.33 -5.49
N PRO A 123 6.33 8.22 -4.25
CA PRO A 123 6.15 7.00 -3.46
C PRO A 123 4.69 6.70 -3.07
N ILE A 124 3.90 7.71 -2.68
CA ILE A 124 2.50 7.48 -2.32
C ILE A 124 1.60 7.31 -3.56
N THR A 125 1.94 7.95 -4.68
CA THR A 125 1.29 7.70 -5.97
C THR A 125 1.49 6.24 -6.39
N PHE A 126 2.71 5.71 -6.27
CA PHE A 126 2.96 4.27 -6.47
C PHE A 126 2.05 3.41 -5.58
N GLU A 127 1.90 3.75 -4.28
CA GLU A 127 1.01 2.99 -3.40
C GLU A 127 -0.46 3.05 -3.82
N CYS A 128 -0.91 4.17 -4.38
CA CYS A 128 -2.27 4.28 -4.92
C CYS A 128 -2.48 3.32 -6.10
N HIS A 129 -1.53 3.26 -7.03
CA HIS A 129 -1.61 2.30 -8.14
C HIS A 129 -1.49 0.85 -7.68
N ASN A 130 -0.59 0.58 -6.72
CA ASN A 130 -0.44 -0.73 -6.09
C ASN A 130 -1.74 -1.19 -5.42
N ALA A 131 -2.40 -0.30 -4.68
CA ALA A 131 -3.69 -0.57 -4.05
C ALA A 131 -4.78 -0.83 -5.10
N ALA A 132 -4.88 0.03 -6.12
CA ALA A 132 -5.89 -0.07 -7.17
C ALA A 132 -5.75 -1.35 -8.02
N LEU A 133 -4.52 -1.79 -8.32
CA LEU A 133 -4.28 -2.95 -9.18
C LEU A 133 -4.15 -4.27 -8.39
N SER A 134 -4.14 -4.22 -7.05
CA SER A 134 -4.17 -5.42 -6.23
C SER A 134 -5.44 -6.24 -6.48
N VAL A 135 -5.38 -7.56 -6.31
CA VAL A 135 -6.55 -8.43 -6.40
C VAL A 135 -6.50 -9.50 -5.30
N THR A 136 -7.67 -9.99 -4.91
CA THR A 136 -7.80 -11.08 -3.93
C THR A 136 -8.92 -12.02 -4.37
N GLN A 137 -8.83 -13.31 -4.01
CA GLN A 137 -9.81 -14.32 -4.39
C GLN A 137 -11.20 -14.06 -3.79
N SER A 138 -11.25 -13.38 -2.63
CA SER A 138 -12.49 -13.08 -1.91
C SER A 138 -13.32 -11.97 -2.54
N LEU A 139 -12.79 -11.26 -3.55
CA LEU A 139 -13.43 -10.08 -4.12
C LEU A 139 -13.27 -10.07 -5.64
N LYS A 140 -14.40 -9.92 -6.35
CA LYS A 140 -14.41 -9.76 -7.80
C LYS A 140 -14.52 -8.27 -8.16
N THR A 141 -13.39 -7.59 -8.16
CA THR A 141 -13.31 -6.21 -8.64
C THR A 141 -13.66 -6.15 -10.15
N PRO A 142 -14.53 -5.22 -10.59
CA PRO A 142 -14.87 -5.05 -12.00
C PRO A 142 -13.64 -4.91 -12.91
N THR A 143 -13.65 -5.59 -14.05
CA THR A 143 -12.52 -5.57 -15.00
C THR A 143 -12.21 -4.17 -15.52
N GLU A 144 -13.23 -3.32 -15.69
CA GLU A 144 -13.05 -1.93 -16.11
C GLU A 144 -12.17 -1.12 -15.14
N TYR A 145 -12.34 -1.32 -13.84
CA TYR A 145 -11.53 -0.66 -12.82
C TYR A 145 -10.10 -1.19 -12.79
N LEU A 146 -9.92 -2.50 -12.97
CA LEU A 146 -8.58 -3.08 -13.09
C LEU A 146 -7.84 -2.58 -14.34
N GLN A 147 -8.54 -2.43 -15.48
CA GLN A 147 -7.94 -1.87 -16.70
C GLN A 147 -7.59 -0.40 -16.54
N LEU A 148 -8.46 0.39 -15.89
CA LEU A 148 -8.16 1.77 -15.54
C LEU A 148 -6.90 1.87 -14.66
N ALA A 149 -6.84 1.07 -13.59
CA ALA A 149 -5.69 1.04 -12.68
C ALA A 149 -4.40 0.63 -13.41
N LYS A 150 -4.47 -0.38 -14.28
CA LYS A 150 -3.35 -0.83 -15.11
C LYS A 150 -2.84 0.28 -16.02
N ASN A 151 -3.72 0.95 -16.76
CA ASN A 151 -3.34 2.03 -17.67
C ASN A 151 -2.70 3.21 -16.91
N ASN A 152 -3.30 3.61 -15.80
CA ASN A 152 -2.77 4.67 -14.95
C ASN A 152 -1.40 4.31 -14.37
N PHE A 153 -1.21 3.05 -13.92
CA PHE A 153 0.08 2.60 -13.41
C PHE A 153 1.13 2.54 -14.53
N LYS A 154 0.76 2.13 -15.74
CA LYS A 154 1.67 2.17 -16.89
C LYS A 154 2.14 3.60 -17.19
N THR A 155 1.24 4.57 -17.22
CA THR A 155 1.61 5.99 -17.38
C THR A 155 2.52 6.48 -16.24
N PHE A 156 2.26 6.07 -15.00
CA PHE A 156 3.16 6.35 -13.88
C PHE A 156 4.56 5.78 -14.11
N LEU A 157 4.68 4.53 -14.59
CA LEU A 157 5.97 3.93 -14.92
C LEU A 157 6.73 4.74 -15.97
N GLU A 158 6.07 5.14 -17.06
CA GLU A 158 6.67 5.98 -18.11
C GLU A 158 7.19 7.31 -17.54
N SER A 159 6.43 7.95 -16.64
CA SER A 159 6.85 9.21 -15.99
C SER A 159 7.98 9.06 -14.95
N SER A 160 8.19 7.83 -14.47
CA SER A 160 9.15 7.50 -13.39
C SER A 160 10.38 6.74 -13.89
N GLU A 161 10.59 6.65 -15.21
CA GLU A 161 11.68 5.87 -15.81
C GLU A 161 13.08 6.27 -15.29
N THR A 162 13.27 7.55 -14.96
CA THR A 162 14.53 8.06 -14.40
C THR A 162 14.62 7.95 -12.88
N SER A 163 13.61 7.39 -12.20
CA SER A 163 13.61 7.23 -10.75
C SER A 163 14.56 6.09 -10.37
N ASP A 164 15.33 6.28 -9.29
CA ASP A 164 16.14 5.21 -8.70
C ASP A 164 15.29 3.99 -8.29
N ASN A 165 13.99 4.19 -8.11
CA ASN A 165 13.03 3.14 -7.72
C ASN A 165 12.30 2.50 -8.91
N TYR A 166 12.59 2.92 -10.14
CA TYR A 166 11.87 2.46 -11.33
C TYR A 166 11.80 0.94 -11.46
N ILE A 167 12.92 0.24 -11.25
CA ILE A 167 12.93 -1.23 -11.31
C ILE A 167 11.99 -1.86 -10.27
N PHE A 168 11.92 -1.29 -9.06
CA PHE A 168 10.99 -1.76 -8.04
C PHE A 168 9.53 -1.52 -8.47
N TYR A 169 9.20 -0.34 -8.98
CA TYR A 169 7.84 -0.03 -9.43
C TYR A 169 7.41 -0.94 -10.59
N LYS A 170 8.29 -1.13 -11.58
CA LYS A 170 8.06 -2.00 -12.74
C LYS A 170 7.83 -3.45 -12.31
N THR A 171 8.64 -3.95 -11.37
CA THR A 171 8.48 -5.32 -10.85
C THR A 171 7.14 -5.50 -10.14
N VAL A 172 6.72 -4.54 -9.31
CA VAL A 172 5.42 -4.61 -8.63
C VAL A 172 4.26 -4.53 -9.62
N TYR A 173 4.30 -3.63 -10.61
CA TYR A 173 3.32 -3.56 -11.69
C TYR A 173 3.20 -4.92 -12.40
N ALA A 174 4.33 -5.50 -12.82
CA ALA A 174 4.35 -6.76 -13.57
C ALA A 174 3.74 -7.92 -12.76
N ALA A 175 4.08 -8.02 -11.47
CA ALA A 175 3.51 -9.03 -10.58
C ALA A 175 1.99 -8.85 -10.39
N LEU A 176 1.52 -7.61 -10.27
CA LEU A 176 0.09 -7.30 -10.14
C LEU A 176 -0.67 -7.62 -11.42
N CYS A 177 -0.14 -7.28 -12.60
CA CYS A 177 -0.75 -7.63 -13.88
C CYS A 177 -0.83 -9.14 -14.08
N LEU A 178 0.25 -9.88 -13.78
CA LEU A 178 0.24 -11.34 -13.84
C LEU A 178 -0.85 -11.92 -12.94
N LYS A 179 -0.98 -11.41 -11.72
CA LYS A 179 -1.98 -11.88 -10.76
C LYS A 179 -3.41 -11.54 -11.20
N ALA A 180 -3.65 -10.32 -11.69
CA ALA A 180 -4.97 -9.82 -12.04
C ALA A 180 -5.49 -10.37 -13.39
N PHE A 181 -4.61 -10.48 -14.38
CA PHE A 181 -5.00 -10.81 -15.77
C PHE A 181 -4.47 -12.17 -16.24
N GLY A 182 -3.51 -12.76 -15.54
CA GLY A 182 -2.91 -14.02 -15.92
C GLY A 182 -2.01 -13.97 -17.16
N GLN A 183 -1.69 -12.77 -17.64
CA GLN A 183 -0.84 -12.53 -18.80
C GLN A 183 0.43 -11.80 -18.36
N GLU A 184 1.57 -12.25 -18.88
CA GLU A 184 2.87 -11.63 -18.65
C GLU A 184 3.13 -10.56 -19.71
N GLU A 185 3.10 -9.28 -19.31
CA GLU A 185 3.58 -8.17 -20.15
C GLU A 185 5.10 -8.02 -20.10
N PHE A 186 5.71 -8.55 -19.04
CA PHE A 186 7.14 -8.52 -18.77
C PHE A 186 7.57 -9.88 -18.23
N ASP A 187 8.86 -10.20 -18.40
CA ASP A 187 9.47 -11.33 -17.71
C ASP A 187 9.55 -11.05 -16.20
N VAL A 188 8.53 -11.51 -15.48
CA VAL A 188 8.39 -11.26 -14.04
C VAL A 188 9.49 -11.95 -13.24
N PHE A 189 10.01 -13.10 -13.73
CA PHE A 189 11.06 -13.83 -13.05
C PHE A 189 12.40 -13.09 -13.14
N GLU A 190 12.74 -12.61 -14.33
CA GLU A 190 13.95 -11.82 -14.56
C GLU A 190 13.92 -10.50 -13.77
N LEU A 191 12.78 -9.81 -13.76
CA LEU A 191 12.58 -8.61 -12.92
C LEU A 191 12.80 -8.89 -11.43
N GLY A 192 12.38 -10.05 -10.93
CA GLY A 192 12.66 -10.48 -9.56
C GLY A 192 14.15 -10.75 -9.31
N THR A 193 14.83 -11.37 -10.29
CA THR A 193 16.27 -11.69 -10.21
C THR A 193 17.12 -10.42 -10.14
N GLN A 194 16.76 -9.37 -10.88
CA GLN A 194 17.45 -8.07 -10.86
C GLN A 194 17.38 -7.36 -9.49
N LEU A 195 16.40 -7.70 -8.64
CA LEU A 195 16.27 -7.13 -7.29
C LEU A 195 17.05 -7.92 -6.23
N LEU A 196 17.57 -9.12 -6.53
CA LEU A 196 18.31 -9.92 -5.56
C LEU A 196 19.51 -9.19 -4.93
N PRO A 197 20.34 -8.43 -5.68
CA PRO A 197 21.47 -7.72 -5.07
C PRO A 197 21.05 -6.69 -4.00
N TRP A 198 19.82 -6.18 -4.06
CA TRP A 198 19.32 -5.21 -3.09
C TRP A 198 19.03 -5.83 -1.72
N LEU A 199 18.91 -7.15 -1.63
CA LEU A 199 18.69 -7.86 -0.36
C LEU A 199 19.92 -7.82 0.55
N HIS A 200 21.12 -7.60 0.00
CA HIS A 200 22.35 -7.41 0.78
C HIS A 200 22.53 -5.99 1.32
N LEU A 201 21.69 -5.04 0.91
CA LEU A 201 21.79 -3.66 1.38
C LEU A 201 21.19 -3.54 2.79
N ASP A 202 21.73 -2.61 3.58
CA ASP A 202 21.24 -2.38 4.93
C ASP A 202 19.79 -1.91 4.92
N SER A 203 19.01 -2.42 5.88
CA SER A 203 17.70 -1.89 6.18
C SER A 203 17.83 -0.85 7.30
N THR A 204 17.62 0.43 6.97
CA THR A 204 17.53 1.46 8.00
C THR A 204 16.16 1.39 8.69
N PRO A 205 16.09 1.30 10.02
CA PRO A 205 14.82 1.34 10.73
C PRO A 205 14.06 2.64 10.44
N ASN A 206 12.78 2.53 10.09
CA ASN A 206 11.92 3.70 9.94
C ASN A 206 11.21 4.00 11.27
N ASN A 207 11.56 5.13 11.88
CA ASN A 207 11.02 5.54 13.18
C ASN A 207 9.62 6.18 13.10
N LEU A 208 9.12 6.46 11.89
CA LEU A 208 7.78 7.00 11.65
C LEU A 208 6.73 5.91 11.85
N LEU A 209 5.54 6.29 12.30
CA LEU A 209 4.38 5.40 12.44
C LEU A 209 3.72 5.20 11.08
N ILE A 210 3.08 4.04 10.92
CA ILE A 210 2.27 3.75 9.74
C ILE A 210 1.13 4.77 9.63
N GLY A 211 0.78 5.16 8.42
CA GLY A 211 -0.20 6.22 8.17
C GLY A 211 0.35 7.64 8.23
N GLU A 212 1.56 7.88 8.76
CA GLU A 212 2.21 9.20 8.66
C GLU A 212 2.52 9.55 7.20
N TRP A 213 2.28 10.80 6.82
CA TRP A 213 2.51 11.27 5.45
C TRP A 213 3.96 11.02 5.02
N GLU A 214 4.92 11.38 5.88
CA GLU A 214 6.34 11.20 5.64
C GLU A 214 6.74 9.73 5.54
N ARG A 215 5.98 8.81 6.14
CA ARG A 215 6.22 7.37 6.00
C ARG A 215 5.64 6.83 4.70
N LEU A 216 4.41 7.22 4.37
CA LEU A 216 3.72 6.77 3.16
C LEU A 216 4.35 7.36 1.90
N ASN A 217 4.82 8.59 1.98
CA ASN A 217 5.45 9.32 0.89
C ASN A 217 6.99 9.38 1.00
N GLY A 218 7.56 8.61 1.92
CA GLY A 218 9.00 8.56 2.16
C GLY A 218 9.70 7.50 1.32
N GLN A 219 11.02 7.65 1.21
CA GLN A 219 11.86 6.62 0.60
C GLN A 219 11.91 5.37 1.49
N ARG A 220 11.88 4.20 0.85
CA ARG A 220 12.09 2.91 1.52
C ARG A 220 13.51 2.43 1.26
N SER A 221 14.04 1.62 2.17
CA SER A 221 15.31 0.95 1.90
C SER A 221 15.15 0.01 0.69
N LYS A 222 16.22 -0.10 -0.10
CA LYS A 222 16.28 -1.01 -1.25
C LYS A 222 16.05 -2.47 -0.83
N HIS A 223 16.56 -2.86 0.34
CA HIS A 223 16.27 -4.15 0.97
C HIS A 223 14.76 -4.41 1.14
N ASN A 224 14.03 -3.45 1.70
CA ASN A 224 12.59 -3.59 1.93
C ASN A 224 11.82 -3.60 0.61
N MET A 225 12.23 -2.76 -0.35
CA MET A 225 11.65 -2.76 -1.70
C MET A 225 11.81 -4.11 -2.39
N ALA A 226 13.01 -4.69 -2.38
CA ALA A 226 13.29 -6.00 -2.96
C ALA A 226 12.48 -7.10 -2.28
N THR A 227 12.47 -7.13 -0.94
CA THR A 227 11.69 -8.11 -0.16
C THR A 227 10.19 -8.05 -0.53
N VAL A 228 9.62 -6.84 -0.60
CA VAL A 228 8.20 -6.66 -0.96
C VAL A 228 7.93 -7.10 -2.39
N ALA A 229 8.75 -6.67 -3.36
CA ALA A 229 8.54 -6.98 -4.76
C ALA A 229 8.69 -8.48 -5.06
N ILE A 230 9.73 -9.12 -4.52
CA ILE A 230 9.97 -10.56 -4.69
C ILE A 230 8.82 -11.37 -4.07
N ASN A 231 8.40 -11.04 -2.84
CA ASN A 231 7.26 -11.71 -2.21
C ASN A 231 5.98 -11.56 -3.04
N ARG A 232 5.77 -10.41 -3.70
CA ARG A 232 4.63 -10.21 -4.61
C ARG A 232 4.71 -11.09 -5.85
N ILE A 233 5.88 -11.18 -6.50
CA ILE A 233 6.10 -12.05 -7.65
C ILE A 233 5.82 -13.51 -7.27
N VAL A 234 6.41 -13.97 -6.17
CA VAL A 234 6.24 -15.35 -5.70
C VAL A 234 4.76 -15.65 -5.45
N ASN A 235 4.02 -14.74 -4.80
CA ASN A 235 2.58 -14.91 -4.62
C ASN A 235 1.81 -14.91 -5.95
N ALA A 236 2.19 -14.06 -6.91
CA ALA A 236 1.57 -14.04 -8.24
C ALA A 236 1.78 -15.37 -8.97
N PHE A 237 3.01 -15.92 -8.94
CA PHE A 237 3.30 -17.24 -9.50
C PHE A 237 2.48 -18.35 -8.84
N ILE A 238 2.37 -18.36 -7.50
CA ILE A 238 1.53 -19.34 -6.79
C ILE A 238 0.06 -19.21 -7.22
N ASP A 239 -0.48 -17.98 -7.24
CA ASP A 239 -1.87 -17.71 -7.65
C ASP A 239 -2.16 -18.13 -9.10
N ARG A 240 -1.10 -18.28 -9.93
CA ARG A 240 -1.17 -18.72 -11.32
C ARG A 240 -0.72 -20.17 -11.54
N ASN A 241 -0.53 -20.95 -10.46
CA ASN A 241 -0.05 -22.34 -10.49
C ASN A 241 1.34 -22.51 -11.15
N GLN A 242 2.16 -21.45 -11.17
CA GLN A 242 3.55 -21.47 -11.63
C GLN A 242 4.50 -21.81 -10.45
N THR A 243 4.18 -22.88 -9.71
CA THR A 243 4.83 -23.24 -8.43
C THR A 243 6.35 -23.46 -8.56
N LYS A 244 6.82 -23.97 -9.71
CA LYS A 244 8.26 -24.15 -9.96
C LYS A 244 8.99 -22.80 -9.97
N SER A 245 8.49 -21.82 -10.72
CA SER A 245 9.05 -20.47 -10.79
C SER A 245 8.97 -19.76 -9.44
N ALA A 246 7.84 -19.93 -8.72
CA ALA A 246 7.66 -19.41 -7.36
C ALA A 246 8.75 -19.93 -6.40
N LYS A 247 8.93 -21.26 -6.36
CA LYS A 247 9.91 -21.92 -5.49
C LYS A 247 11.34 -21.53 -5.83
N GLU A 248 11.66 -21.49 -7.12
CA GLU A 248 13.00 -21.13 -7.57
C GLU A 248 13.38 -19.70 -7.18
N LEU A 249 12.52 -18.72 -7.48
CA LEU A 249 12.78 -17.33 -7.14
C LEU A 249 12.84 -17.11 -5.62
N TYR A 250 11.91 -17.73 -4.87
CA TYR A 250 11.90 -17.63 -3.40
C TYR A 250 13.19 -18.18 -2.78
N ASN A 251 13.64 -19.37 -3.20
CA ASN A 251 14.87 -19.97 -2.70
C ASN A 251 16.10 -19.13 -3.05
N ARG A 252 16.17 -18.58 -4.27
CA ARG A 252 17.23 -17.63 -4.65
C ARG A 252 17.22 -16.41 -3.72
N ALA A 253 16.07 -15.81 -3.47
CA ALA A 253 15.95 -14.65 -2.61
C ALA A 253 16.35 -14.93 -1.15
N VAL A 254 15.93 -16.07 -0.59
CA VAL A 254 16.37 -16.50 0.75
C VAL A 254 17.89 -16.69 0.80
N ASN A 255 18.48 -17.32 -0.21
CA ASN A 255 19.94 -17.46 -0.30
C ASN A 255 20.68 -16.12 -0.44
N TYR A 256 20.02 -15.09 -0.97
CA TYR A 256 20.53 -13.72 -1.07
C TYR A 256 20.24 -12.86 0.17
N GLY A 257 19.70 -13.44 1.25
CA GLY A 257 19.49 -12.75 2.53
C GLY A 257 18.08 -12.21 2.76
N MET A 258 17.10 -12.59 1.94
CA MET A 258 15.70 -12.36 2.28
C MET A 258 15.30 -13.21 3.50
N SER A 259 14.63 -12.60 4.48
CA SER A 259 14.10 -13.35 5.62
C SER A 259 13.01 -14.34 5.19
N ASN A 260 12.94 -15.48 5.87
CA ASN A 260 11.91 -16.49 5.62
C ASN A 260 10.51 -15.92 5.84
N ASN A 261 9.58 -16.30 4.96
CA ASN A 261 8.18 -15.91 4.99
C ASN A 261 7.30 -17.16 5.11
N SER A 262 6.87 -17.44 6.34
CA SER A 262 6.08 -18.64 6.67
C SER A 262 4.76 -18.74 5.92
N TYR A 263 4.16 -17.62 5.51
CA TYR A 263 2.96 -17.61 4.68
C TYR A 263 3.27 -18.12 3.27
N ILE A 264 4.34 -17.62 2.65
CA ILE A 264 4.75 -18.07 1.31
C ILE A 264 5.21 -19.53 1.34
N GLU A 265 5.99 -19.93 2.34
CA GLU A 265 6.47 -21.31 2.48
C GLU A 265 5.32 -22.31 2.54
N LYS A 266 4.27 -22.01 3.31
CA LYS A 266 3.06 -22.84 3.36
C LYS A 266 2.38 -22.98 2.00
N ARG A 267 2.41 -21.92 1.18
CA ARG A 267 1.72 -21.88 -0.11
C ARG A 267 2.50 -22.49 -1.27
N ILE A 268 3.83 -22.51 -1.22
CA ILE A 268 4.69 -23.15 -2.23
C ILE A 268 4.62 -24.70 -2.12
N LEU A 269 4.29 -25.21 -0.95
CA LEU A 269 4.20 -26.66 -0.66
C LEU A 269 2.88 -27.31 -1.10
N ILE A 270 1.88 -26.49 -1.45
CA ILE A 270 0.56 -26.92 -1.94
C ILE A 270 0.60 -26.94 -3.47
#